data_AF-A0A7J4K9N3-F1
#
_entry.id   AF-A0A7J4K9N3-F1
#
_cell.length_a   1.000
_cell.length_b   1.000
_cell.length_c   1.000
_cell.angle_alpha   90.00
_cell.angle_beta   90.00
_cell.angle_gamma   90.00
#
_symmetry.space_group_name_H-M   'P 1'
#
loop_
_entity.id
_entity.type
_entity.pdbx_description
1 polymer ?
#
loop_
_entity_poly.entity_id
_entity_poly.type
_entity_poly.pdbx_seq_one_letter_code
_entity_poly.pdbx_strand_id
1 'polypeptide(L)'
;KTIRPDGMVIEDLSPRLAAVKGAGGELQGFENIELLSKRTVSSWTAEIPVIKRDYPGKVLIASIMGTPDPEDWAALARQVGAAGADAIEMNVSCPHGMPEQGVGAAIGQNPSMVRELTRAVCKAVDIPVIVKLTPNVTDIVPVARAAEAGGAAMISAINTIQCLSGIDIHSFEPLPSVGGFSSYGGYSGPAVKPVGLRVVSQIASSVSLPVIGIGGVSRWEDAVEYLLAGASAVQVCTAVMW
;
A
#
# COMPACT_ATOMS: atom_id res chain seq x y z
N LYS A 1 7.23 -2.89 -5.44
CA LYS A 1 6.64 -1.58 -5.83
C LYS A 1 5.34 -1.84 -6.59
N THR A 2 4.33 -0.99 -6.48
CA THR A 2 3.03 -1.19 -7.16
C THR A 2 3.13 -1.03 -8.67
N ILE A 3 2.71 -2.04 -9.42
CA ILE A 3 2.63 -2.08 -10.89
C ILE A 3 1.31 -1.43 -11.32
N ARG A 4 1.35 -0.69 -12.43
CA ARG A 4 0.21 0.07 -12.98
C ARG A 4 0.05 -0.19 -14.48
N PRO A 5 -1.09 0.12 -15.12
CA PRO A 5 -1.21 0.02 -16.57
C PRO A 5 -0.27 1.00 -17.26
N ASP A 6 0.41 0.60 -18.32
CA ASP A 6 1.42 1.45 -18.99
C ASP A 6 0.86 2.78 -19.52
N GLY A 7 -0.44 2.82 -19.83
CA GLY A 7 -1.15 4.03 -20.29
C GLY A 7 -1.45 5.04 -19.19
N MET A 8 -1.39 4.66 -17.91
CA MET A 8 -1.38 5.64 -16.82
C MET A 8 -0.08 6.44 -16.96
N VAL A 9 -0.03 7.73 -16.60
CA VAL A 9 1.23 8.50 -16.61
C VAL A 9 1.66 8.74 -15.17
N ILE A 10 2.93 8.50 -14.86
CA ILE A 10 3.49 8.68 -13.52
C ILE A 10 4.75 9.54 -13.65
N GLU A 11 4.64 10.77 -13.17
CA GLU A 11 5.73 11.74 -13.10
C GLU A 11 6.00 12.04 -11.63
N ASP A 12 7.02 11.38 -11.08
CA ASP A 12 7.47 11.69 -9.73
C ASP A 12 8.15 13.06 -9.72
N LEU A 13 7.70 13.92 -8.80
CA LEU A 13 8.40 15.15 -8.48
C LEU A 13 9.67 14.88 -7.65
N SER A 14 10.52 15.89 -7.49
CA SER A 14 11.71 15.79 -6.63
C SER A 14 12.00 17.12 -5.94
N PRO A 15 12.25 17.14 -4.62
CA PRO A 15 12.24 15.99 -3.69
C PRO A 15 10.83 15.42 -3.46
N ARG A 16 10.73 14.09 -3.29
CA ARG A 16 9.45 13.40 -3.02
C ARG A 16 9.39 12.65 -1.69
N LEU A 17 10.47 12.70 -0.93
CA LEU A 17 10.54 12.22 0.45
C LEU A 17 11.09 13.34 1.33
N ALA A 18 10.42 13.60 2.45
CA ALA A 18 10.90 14.45 3.52
C ALA A 18 11.18 13.58 4.76
N ALA A 19 12.38 13.72 5.33
CA ALA A 19 12.73 13.09 6.58
C ALA A 19 12.09 13.85 7.74
N VAL A 20 11.37 13.14 8.61
CA VAL A 20 10.90 13.67 9.89
C VAL A 20 11.95 13.32 10.93
N LYS A 21 12.52 14.33 11.57
CA LYS A 21 13.61 14.18 12.54
C LYS A 21 13.16 14.59 13.93
N GLY A 22 13.65 13.88 14.94
CA GLY A 22 13.49 14.27 16.33
C GLY A 22 14.41 15.41 16.76
N ALA A 23 14.31 15.82 18.01
CA ALA A 23 15.11 16.89 18.58
C ALA A 23 16.63 16.59 18.55
N GLY A 24 17.03 15.32 18.57
CA GLY A 24 18.42 14.88 18.45
C GLY A 24 18.90 14.72 17.00
N GLY A 25 18.05 15.02 16.00
CA GLY A 25 18.35 14.83 14.59
C GLY A 25 18.18 13.40 14.09
N GLU A 26 17.78 12.47 14.96
CA GLU A 26 17.49 11.09 14.60
C GLU A 26 16.28 10.99 13.68
N LEU A 27 16.30 10.05 12.73
CA LEU A 27 15.18 9.79 11.85
C LEU A 27 14.03 9.15 12.65
N GLN A 28 12.85 9.78 12.57
CA GLN A 28 11.63 9.29 13.22
C GLN A 28 10.58 8.81 12.21
N GLY A 29 10.73 9.17 10.93
CA GLY A 29 9.84 8.75 9.87
C GLY A 29 10.10 9.50 8.57
N PHE A 30 9.24 9.24 7.60
CA PHE A 30 9.22 9.95 6.33
C PHE A 30 7.80 10.33 5.97
N GLU A 31 7.63 11.54 5.45
CA GLU A 31 6.54 11.85 4.54
C GLU A 31 6.99 11.58 3.11
N ASN A 32 6.15 10.89 2.32
CA ASN A 32 6.41 10.66 0.92
C ASN A 32 5.22 11.08 0.04
N ILE A 33 5.52 11.76 -1.06
CA ILE A 33 4.59 12.05 -2.17
C ILE A 33 4.95 11.21 -3.40
N GLU A 34 5.62 10.06 -3.19
CA GLU A 34 6.02 9.16 -4.26
C GLU A 34 4.81 8.40 -4.83
N LEU A 35 4.77 8.28 -6.15
CA LEU A 35 3.66 7.62 -6.84
C LEU A 35 3.94 6.11 -7.04
N LEU A 36 3.41 5.53 -8.10
CA LEU A 36 3.51 4.10 -8.42
C LEU A 36 4.86 3.77 -9.10
N SER A 37 5.04 2.53 -9.53
CA SER A 37 6.22 2.16 -10.31
C SER A 37 6.33 2.99 -11.59
N LYS A 38 7.52 3.53 -11.86
CA LYS A 38 7.88 4.13 -13.15
C LYS A 38 8.23 3.11 -14.23
N ARG A 39 8.49 1.86 -13.83
CA ARG A 39 8.77 0.74 -14.76
C ARG A 39 7.48 0.23 -15.38
N THR A 40 7.57 -0.20 -16.63
CA THR A 40 6.44 -0.76 -17.39
C THR A 40 5.99 -2.11 -16.84
N VAL A 41 4.77 -2.52 -17.20
CA VAL A 41 4.25 -3.86 -16.88
C VAL A 41 5.18 -4.93 -17.44
N SER A 42 5.61 -4.79 -18.71
CA SER A 42 6.53 -5.71 -19.37
C SER A 42 7.88 -5.85 -18.66
N SER A 43 8.38 -4.77 -18.06
CA SER A 43 9.64 -4.79 -17.30
C SER A 43 9.49 -5.64 -16.03
N TRP A 44 8.36 -5.54 -15.33
CA TRP A 44 8.09 -6.36 -14.15
C TRP A 44 7.79 -7.82 -14.51
N THR A 45 6.97 -8.08 -15.52
CA THR A 45 6.61 -9.45 -15.91
C THR A 45 7.78 -10.23 -16.50
N ALA A 46 8.81 -9.56 -17.03
CA ALA A 46 10.07 -10.21 -17.39
C ALA A 46 10.93 -10.60 -16.17
N GLU A 47 10.84 -9.87 -15.05
CA GLU A 47 11.64 -10.13 -13.84
C GLU A 47 11.02 -11.16 -12.90
N ILE A 48 9.70 -11.19 -12.78
CA ILE A 48 8.98 -12.15 -11.92
C ILE A 48 9.47 -13.60 -12.13
N PRO A 49 9.54 -14.15 -13.36
CA PRO A 49 10.00 -15.53 -13.56
C PRO A 49 11.47 -15.73 -13.21
N VAL A 50 12.32 -14.71 -13.39
CA VAL A 50 13.74 -14.74 -12.99
C VAL A 50 13.86 -14.85 -11.47
N ILE A 51 13.12 -14.01 -10.73
CA ILE A 51 13.10 -14.05 -9.26
C ILE A 51 12.58 -15.40 -8.76
N LYS A 52 11.50 -15.91 -9.36
CA LYS A 52 10.91 -17.20 -8.97
C LYS A 52 11.84 -18.38 -9.25
N ARG A 53 12.61 -18.33 -10.35
CA ARG A 53 13.64 -19.33 -10.66
C ARG A 53 14.80 -19.28 -9.66
N ASP A 54 15.28 -18.08 -9.35
CA ASP A 54 16.46 -17.90 -8.50
C ASP A 54 16.14 -18.10 -7.00
N TYR A 55 14.88 -17.90 -6.61
CA TYR A 55 14.40 -18.03 -5.23
C TYR A 55 13.09 -18.85 -5.12
N PRO A 56 13.07 -20.13 -5.51
CA PRO A 56 11.84 -20.92 -5.62
C PRO A 56 11.11 -21.14 -4.29
N GLY A 57 11.84 -21.14 -3.16
CA GLY A 57 11.27 -21.25 -1.82
C GLY A 57 10.80 -19.94 -1.19
N LYS A 58 10.86 -18.82 -1.93
CA LYS A 58 10.39 -17.51 -1.45
C LYS A 58 9.09 -17.11 -2.14
N VAL A 59 8.18 -16.54 -1.35
CA VAL A 59 6.91 -16.00 -1.83
C VAL A 59 7.16 -14.64 -2.49
N LEU A 60 6.67 -14.46 -3.70
CA LEU A 60 6.70 -13.22 -4.47
C LEU A 60 5.27 -12.72 -4.71
N ILE A 61 4.95 -11.58 -4.12
CA ILE A 61 3.64 -10.94 -4.20
C ILE A 61 3.72 -9.76 -5.17
N ALA A 62 2.94 -9.81 -6.25
CA ALA A 62 2.85 -8.70 -7.20
C ALA A 62 1.83 -7.67 -6.71
N SER A 63 2.32 -6.49 -6.28
CA SER A 63 1.43 -5.38 -5.94
C SER A 63 0.95 -4.67 -7.20
N ILE A 64 -0.35 -4.50 -7.37
CA ILE A 64 -0.96 -3.85 -8.56
C ILE A 64 -1.91 -2.72 -8.15
N MET A 65 -2.09 -1.75 -9.05
CA MET A 65 -3.11 -0.71 -8.96
C MET A 65 -3.60 -0.34 -10.35
N GLY A 66 -4.91 -0.44 -10.58
CA GLY A 66 -5.59 -0.02 -11.81
C GLY A 66 -6.33 1.32 -11.65
N THR A 67 -7.04 1.72 -12.71
CA THR A 67 -7.99 2.85 -12.67
C THR A 67 -9.30 2.42 -11.99
N PRO A 68 -10.38 3.24 -11.95
CA PRO A 68 -11.67 2.77 -11.49
C PRO A 68 -12.32 1.71 -12.40
N ASP A 69 -11.75 1.43 -13.59
CA ASP A 69 -12.21 0.36 -14.47
C ASP A 69 -11.79 -1.03 -13.93
N PRO A 70 -12.74 -1.94 -13.62
CA PRO A 70 -12.42 -3.30 -13.19
C PRO A 70 -11.56 -4.10 -14.17
N GLU A 71 -11.63 -3.83 -15.47
CA GLU A 71 -10.86 -4.56 -16.47
C GLU A 71 -9.37 -4.23 -16.42
N ASP A 72 -9.00 -3.00 -16.05
CA ASP A 72 -7.59 -2.63 -15.84
C ASP A 72 -6.94 -3.48 -14.74
N TRP A 73 -7.67 -3.72 -13.66
CA TRP A 73 -7.21 -4.57 -12.57
C TRP A 73 -7.12 -6.03 -12.99
N ALA A 74 -8.15 -6.54 -13.67
CA ALA A 74 -8.19 -7.92 -14.15
C ALA A 74 -7.08 -8.21 -15.17
N ALA A 75 -6.82 -7.28 -16.09
CA ALA A 75 -5.75 -7.40 -17.08
C ALA A 75 -4.36 -7.40 -16.44
N LEU A 76 -4.09 -6.51 -15.48
CA LEU A 76 -2.84 -6.52 -14.72
C LEU A 76 -2.67 -7.82 -13.94
N ALA A 77 -3.73 -8.27 -13.26
CA ALA A 77 -3.74 -9.51 -12.49
C ALA A 77 -3.38 -10.72 -13.35
N ARG A 78 -4.00 -10.86 -14.53
CA ARG A 78 -3.67 -11.93 -15.49
C ARG A 78 -2.20 -11.89 -15.93
N GLN A 79 -1.67 -10.70 -16.21
CA GLN A 79 -0.28 -10.54 -16.65
C GLN A 79 0.72 -10.94 -15.57
N VAL A 80 0.55 -10.48 -14.33
CA VAL A 80 1.46 -10.81 -13.23
C VAL A 80 1.29 -12.26 -12.76
N GLY A 81 0.07 -12.79 -12.79
CA GLY A 81 -0.22 -14.19 -12.50
C GLY A 81 0.43 -15.12 -13.53
N ALA A 82 0.27 -14.83 -14.83
CA ALA A 82 0.91 -15.58 -15.91
C ALA A 82 2.45 -15.50 -15.86
N ALA A 83 3.02 -14.41 -15.33
CA ALA A 83 4.46 -14.27 -15.13
C ALA A 83 5.00 -15.12 -13.96
N GLY A 84 4.13 -15.68 -13.11
CA GLY A 84 4.49 -16.59 -12.02
C GLY A 84 4.48 -15.98 -10.62
N ALA A 85 3.78 -14.86 -10.39
CA ALA A 85 3.58 -14.34 -9.04
C ALA A 85 2.81 -15.36 -8.17
N ASP A 86 3.18 -15.51 -6.90
CA ASP A 86 2.51 -16.46 -5.99
C ASP A 86 1.19 -15.91 -5.44
N ALA A 87 1.08 -14.57 -5.37
CA ALA A 87 -0.12 -13.86 -4.97
C ALA A 87 -0.12 -12.44 -5.55
N ILE A 88 -1.28 -11.79 -5.51
CA ILE A 88 -1.46 -10.40 -5.93
C ILE A 88 -1.84 -9.55 -4.73
N GLU A 89 -1.23 -8.37 -4.57
CA GLU A 89 -1.66 -7.37 -3.59
C GLU A 89 -2.31 -6.17 -4.31
N MET A 90 -3.64 -6.06 -4.20
CA MET A 90 -4.39 -4.92 -4.70
C MET A 90 -4.17 -3.70 -3.81
N ASN A 91 -3.43 -2.72 -4.32
CA ASN A 91 -3.20 -1.46 -3.64
C ASN A 91 -4.34 -0.47 -3.94
N VAL A 92 -5.42 -0.58 -3.16
CA VAL A 92 -6.57 0.34 -3.21
C VAL A 92 -6.37 1.56 -2.30
N SER A 93 -5.14 1.87 -1.88
CA SER A 93 -4.90 2.72 -0.71
C SER A 93 -3.94 3.88 -0.92
N CYS A 94 -3.45 4.11 -2.15
CA CYS A 94 -2.52 5.21 -2.43
C CYS A 94 -3.15 6.57 -2.03
N PRO A 95 -2.67 7.25 -0.97
CA PRO A 95 -3.35 8.42 -0.41
C PRO A 95 -3.21 9.69 -1.25
N HIS A 96 -2.25 9.72 -2.18
CA HIS A 96 -1.90 10.89 -3.02
C HIS A 96 -1.90 10.57 -4.51
N GLY A 97 -2.20 9.32 -4.88
CA GLY A 97 -1.98 8.79 -6.22
C GLY A 97 -3.06 9.16 -7.23
N MET A 98 -3.37 10.46 -7.35
CA MET A 98 -4.44 11.05 -8.18
C MET A 98 -5.86 10.94 -7.59
N PRO A 99 -6.13 11.50 -6.39
CA PRO A 99 -7.49 11.56 -5.83
C PRO A 99 -8.52 12.17 -6.80
N GLU A 100 -8.11 13.18 -7.57
CA GLU A 100 -8.92 13.84 -8.60
C GLU A 100 -9.32 12.91 -9.76
N GLN A 101 -8.61 11.80 -9.96
CA GLN A 101 -8.93 10.78 -10.96
C GLN A 101 -9.70 9.59 -10.35
N GLY A 102 -10.08 9.66 -9.06
CA GLY A 102 -10.89 8.65 -8.40
C GLY A 102 -10.17 7.33 -8.12
N VAL A 103 -8.83 7.32 -8.13
CA VAL A 103 -7.99 6.13 -7.93
C VAL A 103 -7.38 6.08 -6.52
N GLY A 104 -6.76 4.95 -6.15
CA GLY A 104 -6.05 4.81 -4.89
C GLY A 104 -6.99 4.93 -3.70
N ALA A 105 -6.68 5.81 -2.73
CA ALA A 105 -7.48 5.97 -1.52
C ALA A 105 -8.94 6.37 -1.78
N ALA A 106 -9.26 7.00 -2.91
CA ALA A 106 -10.66 7.25 -3.29
C ALA A 106 -11.45 5.93 -3.46
N ILE A 107 -10.79 4.89 -3.99
CA ILE A 107 -11.33 3.53 -4.06
C ILE A 107 -11.34 2.92 -2.66
N GLY A 108 -10.22 2.98 -1.93
CA GLY A 108 -10.06 2.35 -0.61
C GLY A 108 -10.99 2.89 0.48
N GLN A 109 -11.54 4.09 0.31
CA GLN A 109 -12.53 4.69 1.21
C GLN A 109 -13.98 4.32 0.84
N ASN A 110 -14.19 3.65 -0.31
CA ASN A 110 -15.50 3.26 -0.79
C ASN A 110 -15.68 1.72 -0.75
N PRO A 111 -16.41 1.17 0.24
CA PRO A 111 -16.64 -0.26 0.35
C PRO A 111 -17.27 -0.91 -0.91
N SER A 112 -18.16 -0.22 -1.63
CA SER A 112 -18.79 -0.82 -2.81
C SER A 112 -17.77 -1.03 -3.94
N MET A 113 -16.90 -0.05 -4.17
CA MET A 113 -15.83 -0.13 -5.17
C MET A 113 -14.79 -1.18 -4.78
N VAL A 114 -14.38 -1.23 -3.50
CA VAL A 114 -13.44 -2.26 -3.02
C VAL A 114 -13.99 -3.65 -3.30
N ARG A 115 -15.27 -3.91 -2.99
CA ARG A 115 -15.90 -5.21 -3.25
C ARG A 115 -15.92 -5.55 -4.75
N GLU A 116 -16.30 -4.60 -5.58
CA GLU A 116 -16.45 -4.80 -7.03
C GLU A 116 -15.11 -5.09 -7.70
N LEU A 117 -14.10 -4.27 -7.44
CA LEU A 117 -12.77 -4.45 -8.02
C LEU A 117 -12.10 -5.71 -7.50
N THR A 118 -12.23 -6.01 -6.20
CA THR A 118 -11.71 -7.26 -5.63
C THR A 118 -12.33 -8.47 -6.34
N ARG A 119 -13.64 -8.44 -6.57
CA ARG A 119 -14.35 -9.51 -7.30
C ARG A 119 -13.87 -9.65 -8.73
N ALA A 120 -13.62 -8.54 -9.44
CA ALA A 120 -13.10 -8.58 -10.79
C ALA A 120 -11.72 -9.25 -10.86
N VAL A 121 -10.81 -8.88 -9.94
CA VAL A 121 -9.48 -9.47 -9.86
C VAL A 121 -9.55 -10.95 -9.47
N CYS A 122 -10.31 -11.31 -8.44
CA CYS A 122 -10.42 -12.70 -7.99
C CYS A 122 -11.05 -13.63 -9.05
N LYS A 123 -11.88 -13.09 -9.96
CA LYS A 123 -12.41 -13.86 -11.10
C LYS A 123 -11.41 -14.03 -12.25
N ALA A 124 -10.39 -13.17 -12.31
CA ALA A 124 -9.45 -13.13 -13.42
C ALA A 124 -8.24 -14.06 -13.23
N VAL A 125 -8.00 -14.57 -12.01
CA VAL A 125 -6.81 -15.32 -11.63
C VAL A 125 -7.13 -16.40 -10.61
N ASP A 126 -6.34 -17.48 -10.59
CA ASP A 126 -6.46 -18.57 -9.62
C ASP A 126 -5.57 -18.40 -8.38
N ILE A 127 -4.61 -17.47 -8.42
CA ILE A 127 -3.69 -17.20 -7.30
C ILE A 127 -4.36 -16.31 -6.23
N PRO A 128 -3.97 -16.42 -4.95
CA PRO A 128 -4.55 -15.62 -3.87
C PRO A 128 -4.46 -14.11 -4.11
N VAL A 129 -5.55 -13.41 -3.80
CA VAL A 129 -5.65 -11.94 -3.90
C VAL A 129 -5.70 -11.33 -2.51
N ILE A 130 -4.79 -10.41 -2.24
CA ILE A 130 -4.64 -9.66 -1.00
C ILE A 130 -5.14 -8.23 -1.25
N VAL A 131 -5.94 -7.66 -0.38
CA VAL A 131 -6.40 -6.27 -0.52
C VAL A 131 -5.72 -5.39 0.52
N LYS A 132 -4.95 -4.38 0.06
CA LYS A 132 -4.19 -3.47 0.93
C LYS A 132 -5.00 -2.21 1.27
N LEU A 133 -5.39 -2.08 2.52
CA LEU A 133 -6.33 -1.04 2.97
C LEU A 133 -5.64 0.23 3.48
N THR A 134 -6.31 1.36 3.28
CA THR A 134 -5.90 2.68 3.76
C THR A 134 -6.39 2.89 5.19
N PRO A 135 -5.59 3.48 6.09
CA PRO A 135 -6.04 3.85 7.43
C PRO A 135 -6.89 5.14 7.43
N ASN A 136 -6.93 5.87 6.30
CA ASN A 136 -7.52 7.18 6.16
C ASN A 136 -9.04 7.08 5.94
N VAL A 137 -9.73 6.42 6.87
CA VAL A 137 -11.19 6.17 6.88
C VAL A 137 -11.73 6.37 8.30
N THR A 138 -13.02 6.72 8.39
CA THR A 138 -13.71 6.81 9.68
C THR A 138 -13.78 5.46 10.39
N ASP A 139 -14.17 4.42 9.66
CA ASP A 139 -14.25 3.05 10.13
C ASP A 139 -13.70 2.10 9.05
N ILE A 140 -12.76 1.25 9.45
CA ILE A 140 -12.10 0.31 8.56
C ILE A 140 -12.92 -0.97 8.34
N VAL A 141 -13.80 -1.32 9.29
CA VAL A 141 -14.55 -2.58 9.27
C VAL A 141 -15.42 -2.73 8.03
N PRO A 142 -16.20 -1.72 7.58
CA PRO A 142 -16.99 -1.83 6.35
C PRO A 142 -16.13 -2.10 5.10
N VAL A 143 -14.95 -1.48 5.02
CA VAL A 143 -14.02 -1.66 3.89
C VAL A 143 -13.41 -3.06 3.91
N ALA A 144 -13.01 -3.55 5.09
CA ALA A 144 -12.48 -4.91 5.25
C ALA A 144 -13.51 -5.99 4.88
N ARG A 145 -14.75 -5.85 5.34
CA ARG A 145 -15.86 -6.75 4.98
C ARG A 145 -16.20 -6.69 3.49
N ALA A 146 -16.05 -5.53 2.87
CA ALA A 146 -16.20 -5.40 1.42
C ALA A 146 -15.13 -6.16 0.64
N ALA A 147 -13.87 -6.11 1.07
CA ALA A 147 -12.79 -6.91 0.49
C ALA A 147 -13.08 -8.41 0.62
N GLU A 148 -13.50 -8.88 1.81
CA GLU A 148 -13.90 -10.26 2.04
C GLU A 148 -15.08 -10.68 1.14
N ALA A 149 -16.14 -9.87 1.07
CA ALA A 149 -17.29 -10.12 0.18
C ALA A 149 -16.95 -10.03 -1.32
N GLY A 150 -15.81 -9.42 -1.66
CA GLY A 150 -15.23 -9.40 -3.00
C GLY A 150 -14.50 -10.70 -3.35
N GLY A 151 -14.18 -11.53 -2.37
CA GLY A 151 -13.44 -12.78 -2.55
C GLY A 151 -11.94 -12.69 -2.23
N ALA A 152 -11.49 -11.64 -1.53
CA ALA A 152 -10.10 -11.54 -1.08
C ALA A 152 -9.71 -12.78 -0.26
N ALA A 153 -8.49 -13.27 -0.48
CA ALA A 153 -7.91 -14.35 0.30
C ALA A 153 -7.28 -13.84 1.61
N MET A 154 -6.76 -12.61 1.61
CA MET A 154 -6.17 -11.95 2.77
C MET A 154 -6.36 -10.43 2.70
N ILE A 155 -6.16 -9.75 3.82
CA ILE A 155 -6.11 -8.29 3.89
C ILE A 155 -4.72 -7.88 4.36
N SER A 156 -4.16 -6.82 3.79
CA SER A 156 -2.96 -6.18 4.34
C SER A 156 -3.29 -4.76 4.81
N ALA A 157 -2.83 -4.40 6.02
CA ALA A 157 -3.15 -3.12 6.63
C ALA A 157 -2.06 -2.68 7.62
N ILE A 158 -1.64 -1.42 7.63
CA ILE A 158 -2.19 -0.26 6.91
C ILE A 158 -1.23 0.26 5.84
N ASN A 159 -1.77 0.99 4.86
CA ASN A 159 -0.97 1.92 4.07
C ASN A 159 -0.59 3.17 4.90
N THR A 160 0.10 4.13 4.30
CA THR A 160 0.55 5.35 4.97
C THR A 160 -0.61 6.22 5.47
N ILE A 161 -0.34 6.99 6.53
CA ILE A 161 -1.28 7.97 7.09
C ILE A 161 -1.10 9.29 6.33
N GLN A 162 -2.18 9.89 5.86
CA GLN A 162 -2.12 11.18 5.19
C GLN A 162 -1.63 12.27 6.18
N CYS A 163 -0.66 13.07 5.77
CA CYS A 163 -0.07 14.11 6.61
C CYS A 163 0.39 15.34 5.82
N LEU A 164 0.80 16.36 6.57
CA LEU A 164 1.76 17.39 6.19
C LEU A 164 2.83 17.35 7.29
N SER A 165 4.05 16.93 6.97
CA SER A 165 5.11 16.68 7.98
C SER A 165 5.66 17.95 8.60
N GLY A 166 5.62 19.06 7.87
CA GLY A 166 6.09 20.34 8.38
C GLY A 166 6.04 21.46 7.37
N ILE A 167 6.24 22.67 7.89
CA ILE A 167 6.48 23.89 7.14
C ILE A 167 7.79 24.45 7.68
N ASP A 168 8.75 24.72 6.79
CA ASP A 168 9.98 25.39 7.16
C ASP A 168 9.65 26.83 7.58
N ILE A 169 9.99 27.20 8.81
CA ILE A 169 9.61 28.50 9.39
C ILE A 169 10.44 29.68 8.87
N HIS A 170 11.49 29.42 8.09
CA HIS A 170 12.36 30.43 7.52
C HIS A 170 12.04 30.68 6.04
N SER A 171 11.78 29.62 5.27
CA SER A 171 11.36 29.75 3.87
C SER A 171 9.84 29.84 3.70
N PHE A 172 9.08 29.43 4.72
CA PHE A 172 7.62 29.22 4.68
C PHE A 172 7.16 28.17 3.67
N GLU A 173 8.08 27.32 3.21
CA GLU A 173 7.78 26.26 2.28
C GLU A 173 7.32 24.98 3.01
N PRO A 174 6.33 24.24 2.47
CA PRO A 174 5.95 22.93 2.98
C PRO A 174 7.04 21.88 2.73
N LEU A 175 7.05 20.81 3.52
CA LEU A 175 7.97 19.68 3.34
C LEU A 175 7.20 18.44 2.80
N PRO A 176 7.74 17.69 1.81
CA PRO A 176 8.85 18.09 0.93
C PRO A 176 8.45 19.26 0.03
N SER A 177 9.38 20.21 -0.19
CA SER A 177 9.15 21.37 -1.06
C SER A 177 9.57 21.05 -2.50
N VAL A 178 8.61 21.14 -3.43
CA VAL A 178 8.84 21.09 -4.88
C VAL A 178 8.54 22.46 -5.45
N GLY A 179 9.59 23.26 -5.68
CA GLY A 179 9.45 24.62 -6.20
C GLY A 179 8.63 25.54 -5.29
N GLY A 180 8.68 25.35 -3.97
CA GLY A 180 7.92 26.11 -2.98
C GLY A 180 6.51 25.55 -2.68
N PHE A 181 6.11 24.46 -3.33
CA PHE A 181 4.80 23.83 -3.16
C PHE A 181 4.93 22.39 -2.67
N SER A 182 3.86 21.86 -2.10
CA SER A 182 3.73 20.43 -1.80
C SER A 182 2.28 20.00 -1.91
N SER A 183 2.05 18.70 -1.73
CA SER A 183 0.74 18.11 -1.52
C SER A 183 0.76 17.41 -0.17
N TYR A 184 -0.40 16.99 0.32
CA TYR A 184 -0.41 16.03 1.42
C TYR A 184 0.37 14.79 0.99
N GLY A 185 1.14 14.24 1.92
CA GLY A 185 1.98 13.07 1.72
C GLY A 185 1.66 11.97 2.71
N GLY A 186 2.32 10.83 2.52
CA GLY A 186 2.09 9.63 3.31
C GLY A 186 3.12 9.53 4.40
N TYR A 187 2.70 9.71 5.65
CA TYR A 187 3.55 9.46 6.80
C TYR A 187 3.80 7.96 6.99
N SER A 188 5.07 7.61 7.15
CA SER A 188 5.55 6.27 7.46
C SER A 188 6.63 6.33 8.54
N GLY A 189 6.74 5.27 9.35
CA GLY A 189 7.72 5.19 10.44
C GLY A 189 7.07 4.75 11.76
N PRO A 190 7.87 4.60 12.84
CA PRO A 190 7.43 4.10 14.13
C PRO A 190 6.16 4.76 14.69
N ALA A 191 5.95 6.06 14.46
CA ALA A 191 4.76 6.76 14.96
C ALA A 191 3.44 6.27 14.33
N VAL A 192 3.50 5.52 13.22
CA VAL A 192 2.32 4.87 12.61
C VAL A 192 1.84 3.66 13.43
N LYS A 193 2.74 3.02 14.20
CA LYS A 193 2.47 1.71 14.84
C LYS A 193 1.18 1.69 15.69
N PRO A 194 0.90 2.67 16.58
CA PRO A 194 -0.32 2.63 17.38
C PRO A 194 -1.61 2.65 16.53
N VAL A 195 -1.60 3.38 15.40
CA VAL A 195 -2.73 3.40 14.46
C VAL A 195 -2.83 2.07 13.72
N GLY A 196 -1.70 1.52 13.29
CA GLY A 196 -1.64 0.23 12.61
C GLY A 196 -2.12 -0.92 13.50
N LEU A 197 -1.70 -0.99 14.77
CA LEU A 197 -2.17 -1.99 15.73
C LEU A 197 -3.69 -1.91 15.96
N ARG A 198 -4.23 -0.69 16.15
CA ARG A 198 -5.68 -0.49 16.26
C ARG A 198 -6.40 -1.03 15.04
N VAL A 199 -5.98 -0.64 13.83
CA VAL A 199 -6.66 -1.02 12.59
C VAL A 199 -6.56 -2.52 12.35
N VAL A 200 -5.39 -3.13 12.51
CA VAL A 200 -5.20 -4.58 12.35
C VAL A 200 -6.08 -5.35 13.34
N SER A 201 -6.10 -4.95 14.61
CA SER A 201 -6.95 -5.59 15.62
C SER A 201 -8.44 -5.49 15.28
N GLN A 202 -8.90 -4.31 14.82
CA GLN A 202 -10.28 -4.13 14.35
C GLN A 202 -10.59 -5.06 13.17
N ILE A 203 -9.73 -5.11 12.14
CA ILE A 203 -9.93 -5.98 10.98
C ILE A 203 -9.97 -7.45 11.42
N ALA A 204 -8.94 -7.92 12.14
CA ALA A 204 -8.81 -9.32 12.56
C ALA A 204 -10.00 -9.81 13.41
N SER A 205 -10.65 -8.90 14.16
CA SER A 205 -11.86 -9.21 14.94
C SER A 205 -13.18 -9.16 14.14
N SER A 206 -13.15 -8.68 12.90
CA SER A 206 -14.37 -8.31 12.15
C SER A 206 -14.60 -9.07 10.84
N VAL A 207 -13.58 -9.79 10.36
CA VAL A 207 -13.59 -10.67 9.17
C VAL A 207 -12.96 -12.02 9.50
N SER A 208 -13.14 -13.01 8.64
CA SER A 208 -12.57 -14.36 8.80
C SER A 208 -11.22 -14.53 8.08
N LEU A 209 -10.77 -13.52 7.34
CA LEU A 209 -9.55 -13.56 6.54
C LEU A 209 -8.28 -13.35 7.38
N PRO A 210 -7.15 -14.00 7.03
CA PRO A 210 -5.84 -13.65 7.56
C PRO A 210 -5.50 -12.18 7.27
N VAL A 211 -4.85 -11.52 8.24
CA VAL A 211 -4.45 -10.11 8.14
C VAL A 211 -2.92 -10.01 8.14
N ILE A 212 -2.36 -9.25 7.20
CA ILE A 212 -0.93 -8.90 7.16
C ILE A 212 -0.78 -7.51 7.79
N GLY A 213 -0.07 -7.43 8.90
CA GLY A 213 0.18 -6.19 9.64
C GLY A 213 1.30 -5.34 9.02
N ILE A 214 1.07 -4.04 8.91
CA ILE A 214 1.99 -3.07 8.31
C ILE A 214 1.85 -1.74 9.05
N GLY A 215 2.99 -1.08 9.33
CA GLY A 215 3.03 0.27 9.88
C GLY A 215 3.96 0.41 11.08
N GLY A 216 5.07 1.12 10.93
CA GLY A 216 5.96 1.43 12.06
C GLY A 216 6.68 0.23 12.70
N VAL A 217 6.75 -0.91 11.99
CA VAL A 217 7.54 -2.08 12.41
C VAL A 217 9.01 -1.77 12.19
N SER A 218 9.78 -1.72 13.27
CA SER A 218 11.20 -1.34 13.26
C SER A 218 12.11 -2.32 14.00
N ARG A 219 11.54 -3.14 14.88
CA ARG A 219 12.24 -4.19 15.64
C ARG A 219 11.34 -5.41 15.81
N TRP A 220 11.92 -6.51 16.26
CA TRP A 220 11.20 -7.79 16.36
C TRP A 220 10.01 -7.73 17.33
N GLU A 221 10.09 -6.92 18.39
CA GLU A 221 9.00 -6.70 19.35
C GLU A 221 7.78 -6.08 18.67
N ASP A 222 7.97 -5.16 17.73
CA ASP A 222 6.86 -4.55 16.99
C ASP A 222 6.14 -5.61 16.14
N ALA A 223 6.89 -6.55 15.54
CA ALA A 223 6.29 -7.66 14.81
C ALA A 223 5.48 -8.57 15.74
N VAL A 224 5.99 -8.86 16.94
CA VAL A 224 5.26 -9.65 17.96
C VAL A 224 3.97 -8.94 18.37
N GLU A 225 3.98 -7.62 18.57
CA GLU A 225 2.76 -6.85 18.86
C GLU A 225 1.71 -7.00 17.75
N TYR A 226 2.10 -6.95 16.47
CA TYR A 226 1.18 -7.17 15.36
C TYR A 226 0.60 -8.59 15.34
N LEU A 227 1.43 -9.62 15.61
CA LEU A 227 0.96 -11.00 15.71
C LEU A 227 -0.05 -11.16 16.86
N LEU A 228 0.24 -10.57 18.03
CA LEU A 228 -0.67 -10.54 19.18
C LEU A 228 -1.96 -9.74 18.90
N ALA A 229 -1.88 -8.72 18.04
CA ALA A 229 -3.05 -7.95 17.59
C ALA A 229 -3.91 -8.70 16.56
N GLY A 230 -3.51 -9.90 16.13
CA GLY A 230 -4.27 -10.76 15.20
C GLY A 230 -3.73 -10.83 13.78
N ALA A 231 -2.55 -10.25 13.50
CA ALA A 231 -1.89 -10.44 12.21
C ALA A 231 -1.35 -11.87 12.06
N SER A 232 -1.39 -12.40 10.85
CA SER A 232 -0.77 -13.67 10.44
C SER A 232 0.63 -13.50 9.85
N ALA A 233 0.95 -12.30 9.36
CA ALA A 233 2.27 -11.92 8.85
C ALA A 233 2.50 -10.41 9.01
N VAL A 234 3.72 -9.95 8.78
CA VAL A 234 4.10 -8.54 8.96
C VAL A 234 4.91 -8.06 7.75
N GLN A 235 4.66 -6.84 7.24
CA GLN A 235 5.50 -6.18 6.24
C GLN A 235 6.32 -5.02 6.87
N VAL A 236 7.50 -4.78 6.32
CA VAL A 236 8.43 -3.72 6.74
C VAL A 236 8.80 -2.87 5.52
N CYS A 237 8.94 -1.55 5.71
CA CYS A 237 9.39 -0.62 4.66
C CYS A 237 10.34 0.44 5.26
N THR A 238 9.83 1.35 6.08
CA THR A 238 10.60 2.49 6.60
C THR A 238 11.87 2.07 7.33
N ALA A 239 11.85 0.98 8.09
CA ALA A 239 13.01 0.50 8.84
C ALA A 239 14.14 -0.08 7.98
N VAL A 240 13.93 -0.36 6.68
CA VAL A 240 15.02 -0.75 5.75
C VAL A 240 15.62 0.46 5.01
N MET A 241 15.11 1.67 5.28
CA MET A 241 15.52 2.91 4.60
C MET A 241 16.51 3.74 5.42
N TRP A 242 16.86 3.32 6.64
CA TRP A 242 17.91 3.89 7.49
C TRP A 242 18.71 2.78 8.14
#